data_AF-A0A0G2HDE3-F1
#
_entry.id   AF-A0A0G2HDE3-F1
#
_cell.length_a   1.000
_cell.length_b   1.000
_cell.length_c   1.000
_cell.angle_alpha   90.00
_cell.angle_beta   90.00
_cell.angle_gamma   90.00
#
_symmetry.space_group_name_H-M   'P 1'
#
loop_
_entity.id
_entity.type
_entity.pdbx_description
1 polymer ?
#
loop_
_entity_poly.entity_id
_entity_poly.type
_entity_poly.pdbx_seq_one_letter_code
_entity_poly.pdbx_strand_id
1 'polypeptide(L)'
;MSKKAKSQASSSRAGAGFGFGSGASFSAFGASASPLSYVSEPPDLSSISDANTVVAFKNLSKKDSTTKAKALEDLQTTVTSSGAPVEEAVLEAWLAHTVQGQIATACGKRIARHMPKVVGAWLAGLYDNDKSVSLAAQASFKSVFASPEKLYNVRKAFQQQILEYSRSVIDKETSSTLSDERNTSPDDAEGKYNRVIASSIAVIASLLTELSAEELAKEQSSYEEAMQDSRLWDFSSYNDPAVRRAIHRLLRTFMAKQRDAFSSNLPTISKAYLANALNSDQTGSAYEFSETLVALTKISPAVWTEHYTSKTPVTRRLRQFLKRGSQGGPREYWENVTKIMTSLPNEVLPSDSAEATEVLNAIRSGIISKDEPRMNISAAYTAYFNVTAALSAGFSEEEQHKLLAEMVLPLVLQ
;
A
#
# COMPACT_ATOMS: atom_id res chain seq x y z
N MET A 1 70.62 29.99 -16.23
CA MET A 1 70.50 28.96 -17.29
C MET A 1 69.01 28.67 -17.47
N SER A 2 68.38 29.14 -18.56
CA SER A 2 67.89 28.34 -19.71
C SER A 2 66.69 27.44 -19.33
N LYS A 3 65.51 27.43 -19.98
CA LYS A 3 65.01 27.94 -21.27
C LYS A 3 63.46 27.90 -21.21
N LYS A 4 62.80 28.82 -21.92
CA LYS A 4 61.39 28.70 -22.34
C LYS A 4 61.25 27.55 -23.36
N ALA A 5 60.15 26.79 -23.28
CA ALA A 5 59.59 26.03 -24.39
C ALA A 5 58.06 26.20 -24.42
N LYS A 6 57.52 26.53 -25.60
CA LYS A 6 56.10 26.60 -25.93
C LYS A 6 55.60 25.19 -26.31
N SER A 7 54.35 24.87 -25.99
CA SER A 7 53.48 23.98 -26.78
C SER A 7 52.02 24.38 -26.51
N GLN A 8 51.37 25.09 -27.44
CA GLN A 8 50.42 24.57 -28.44
C GLN A 8 49.31 23.67 -27.90
N ALA A 9 48.09 24.18 -28.06
CA ALA A 9 46.82 23.50 -27.82
C ALA A 9 46.54 22.48 -28.92
N SER A 10 46.02 21.32 -28.50
CA SER A 10 45.34 20.37 -29.39
C SER A 10 44.10 19.86 -28.67
N SER A 11 42.95 20.13 -29.28
CA SER A 11 41.64 19.56 -28.95
C SER A 11 41.67 18.05 -29.15
N SER A 12 41.23 17.28 -28.15
CA SER A 12 40.82 15.89 -28.34
C SER A 12 39.36 15.73 -27.90
N ARG A 13 38.52 15.45 -28.90
CA ARG A 13 37.18 14.88 -28.73
C ARG A 13 37.28 13.63 -27.87
N ALA A 14 36.72 13.66 -26.66
CA ALA A 14 36.42 12.44 -25.92
C ALA A 14 35.05 11.93 -26.37
N GLY A 15 35.05 11.08 -27.40
CA GLY A 15 33.94 10.16 -27.64
C GLY A 15 33.95 9.10 -26.54
N ALA A 16 33.02 9.19 -25.59
CA ALA A 16 32.78 8.14 -24.63
C ALA A 16 31.95 7.03 -25.32
N GLY A 17 32.66 6.11 -25.97
CA GLY A 17 32.12 4.83 -26.39
C GLY A 17 31.83 3.95 -25.17
N PHE A 18 30.61 3.41 -25.11
CA PHE A 18 30.23 2.37 -24.17
C PHE A 18 30.96 1.07 -24.52
N GLY A 19 31.91 0.67 -23.69
CA GLY A 19 32.53 -0.65 -23.72
C GLY A 19 31.79 -1.60 -22.78
N PHE A 20 31.06 -2.55 -23.36
CA PHE A 20 30.60 -3.76 -22.67
C PHE A 20 31.82 -4.61 -22.32
N GLY A 21 32.05 -4.86 -21.04
CA GLY A 21 33.13 -5.70 -20.53
C GLY A 21 32.57 -6.78 -19.62
N SER A 22 32.45 -7.99 -20.16
CA SER A 22 32.22 -9.25 -19.45
C SER A 22 33.34 -9.50 -18.43
N GLY A 23 32.99 -9.78 -17.17
CA GLY A 23 33.94 -10.33 -16.20
C GLY A 23 33.79 -9.82 -14.76
N ALA A 24 32.63 -10.06 -14.14
CA ALA A 24 32.51 -10.18 -12.68
C ALA A 24 31.20 -10.91 -12.37
N SER A 25 31.30 -12.16 -11.97
CA SER A 25 30.17 -12.97 -11.48
C SER A 25 29.62 -12.35 -10.19
N PHE A 26 28.67 -11.42 -10.31
CA PHE A 26 27.73 -11.07 -9.25
C PHE A 26 26.49 -11.94 -9.41
N SER A 27 26.34 -12.90 -8.50
CA SER A 27 25.27 -13.89 -8.46
C SER A 27 23.92 -13.31 -7.99
N ALA A 28 23.44 -12.27 -8.68
CA ALA A 28 22.14 -11.61 -8.43
C ALA A 28 21.09 -11.87 -9.54
N PHE A 29 21.46 -12.57 -10.62
CA PHE A 29 20.58 -12.85 -11.75
C PHE A 29 19.97 -14.25 -11.64
N GLY A 30 18.88 -14.36 -10.88
CA GLY A 30 18.08 -15.60 -10.79
C GLY A 30 16.57 -15.38 -10.91
N ALA A 31 16.09 -14.15 -10.89
CA ALA A 31 14.68 -13.82 -11.16
C ALA A 31 14.61 -13.18 -12.55
N SER A 32 13.61 -13.54 -13.38
CA SER A 32 13.28 -12.73 -14.55
C SER A 32 13.14 -11.29 -14.08
N ALA A 33 14.03 -10.38 -14.51
CA ALA A 33 14.01 -9.00 -14.04
C ALA A 33 12.61 -8.44 -14.28
N SER A 34 11.97 -7.96 -13.22
CA SER A 34 10.65 -7.36 -13.32
C SER A 34 10.69 -6.16 -14.27
N PRO A 35 9.63 -5.88 -15.05
CA PRO A 35 9.58 -4.70 -15.92
C PRO A 35 9.68 -3.36 -15.18
N LEU A 36 9.49 -3.34 -13.85
CA LEU A 36 9.68 -2.14 -13.03
C LEU A 36 11.11 -2.00 -12.49
N SER A 37 11.96 -3.01 -12.69
CA SER A 37 13.33 -2.98 -12.18
C SER A 37 14.14 -1.88 -12.86
N TYR A 38 15.04 -1.24 -12.11
CA TYR A 38 15.95 -0.25 -12.70
C TYR A 38 16.93 -0.84 -13.74
N VAL A 39 17.07 -2.17 -13.80
CA VAL A 39 17.92 -2.90 -14.76
C VAL A 39 17.10 -3.46 -15.93
N SER A 40 15.82 -3.10 -16.05
CA SER A 40 14.98 -3.54 -17.17
C SER A 40 15.61 -3.17 -18.51
N GLU A 41 15.43 -4.04 -19.51
CA GLU A 41 15.90 -3.78 -20.88
C GLU A 41 15.31 -2.45 -21.41
N PRO A 42 16.13 -1.55 -21.98
CA PRO A 42 15.63 -0.31 -22.55
C PRO A 42 14.71 -0.61 -23.76
N PRO A 43 13.73 0.27 -24.03
CA PRO A 43 12.86 0.09 -25.19
C PRO A 43 13.65 0.11 -26.50
N ASP A 44 13.24 -0.71 -27.47
CA ASP A 44 13.77 -0.64 -28.83
C ASP A 44 13.22 0.62 -29.53
N LEU A 45 14.13 1.52 -29.90
CA LEU A 45 13.80 2.79 -30.55
C LEU A 45 14.05 2.75 -32.06
N SER A 46 14.48 1.62 -32.62
CA SER A 46 14.89 1.49 -34.02
C SER A 46 13.75 1.76 -35.02
N SER A 47 12.51 1.55 -34.58
CA SER A 47 11.29 1.70 -35.35
C SER A 47 10.63 3.09 -35.24
N ILE A 48 11.23 4.02 -34.47
CA ILE A 48 10.75 5.41 -34.35
C ILE A 48 11.41 6.26 -35.44
N SER A 49 10.60 6.87 -36.30
CA SER A 49 11.08 7.66 -37.44
C SER A 49 11.44 9.11 -37.07
N ASP A 50 10.72 9.73 -36.13
CA ASP A 50 11.01 11.08 -35.68
C ASP A 50 12.26 11.15 -34.78
N ALA A 51 13.31 11.80 -35.27
CA ALA A 51 14.58 11.94 -34.55
C ALA A 51 14.43 12.67 -33.21
N ASN A 52 13.50 13.62 -33.10
CA ASN A 52 13.27 14.33 -31.83
C ASN A 52 12.65 13.40 -30.78
N THR A 53 11.69 12.57 -31.19
CA THR A 53 11.10 11.53 -30.35
C THR A 53 12.16 10.52 -29.89
N VAL A 54 13.04 10.05 -30.78
CA VAL A 54 14.17 9.17 -30.42
C VAL A 54 15.08 9.83 -29.37
N VAL A 55 15.43 11.10 -29.55
CA VAL A 55 16.26 11.85 -28.59
C VAL A 55 15.57 11.99 -27.24
N ALA A 56 14.26 12.26 -27.23
CA ALA A 56 13.51 12.37 -26.00
C ALA A 56 13.47 11.02 -25.23
N PHE A 57 13.22 9.90 -25.91
CA PHE A 57 13.30 8.57 -25.27
C PHE A 57 14.70 8.27 -24.71
N LYS A 58 15.77 8.58 -25.46
CA LYS A 58 17.15 8.45 -24.95
C LYS A 58 17.40 9.32 -23.72
N ASN A 59 16.80 10.50 -23.67
CA ASN A 59 16.90 11.40 -22.52
C ASN A 59 16.12 10.88 -21.30
N LEU A 60 15.01 10.15 -21.49
CA LEU A 60 14.28 9.51 -20.39
C LEU A 60 15.08 8.40 -19.70
N SER A 61 15.96 7.71 -20.44
CA SER A 61 16.87 6.69 -19.88
C SER A 61 18.07 7.28 -19.12
N LYS A 62 18.27 8.60 -19.14
CA LYS A 62 19.36 9.26 -18.38
C LYS A 62 19.04 9.26 -16.89
N LYS A 63 20.04 9.53 -16.03
CA LYS A 63 19.83 9.58 -14.58
C LYS A 63 19.24 10.92 -14.10
N ASP A 64 19.61 12.01 -14.75
CA ASP A 64 19.28 13.38 -14.35
C ASP A 64 17.77 13.69 -14.49
N SER A 65 17.14 14.11 -13.39
CA SER A 65 15.70 14.36 -13.32
C SER A 65 15.26 15.56 -14.17
N THR A 66 16.09 16.60 -14.28
CA THR A 66 15.79 17.78 -15.10
C THR A 66 15.76 17.43 -16.59
N THR A 67 16.68 16.57 -17.02
CA THR A 67 16.76 16.04 -18.38
C THR A 67 15.55 15.15 -18.70
N LYS A 68 15.11 14.32 -17.74
CA LYS A 68 13.88 13.53 -17.88
C LYS A 68 12.64 14.42 -17.99
N ALA A 69 12.53 15.44 -17.14
CA ALA A 69 11.42 16.38 -17.17
C ALA A 69 11.34 17.09 -18.52
N LYS A 70 12.49 17.58 -19.02
CA LYS A 70 12.54 18.22 -20.33
C LYS A 70 12.17 17.27 -21.47
N ALA A 71 12.65 16.03 -21.41
CA ALA A 71 12.28 15.01 -22.39
C ALA A 71 10.77 14.68 -22.39
N LEU A 72 10.13 14.67 -21.21
CA LEU A 72 8.68 14.52 -21.13
C LEU A 72 7.97 15.72 -21.77
N GLU A 73 8.39 16.96 -21.50
CA GLU A 73 7.83 18.15 -22.15
C GLU A 73 7.98 18.13 -23.68
N ASP A 74 9.14 17.70 -24.17
CA ASP A 74 9.42 17.62 -25.60
C ASP A 74 8.50 16.57 -26.25
N LEU A 75 8.30 15.40 -25.62
CA LEU A 75 7.34 14.39 -26.07
C LEU A 75 5.89 14.93 -26.09
N GLN A 76 5.47 15.64 -25.04
CA GLN A 76 4.14 16.26 -25.00
C GLN A 76 3.96 17.24 -26.17
N THR A 77 4.98 18.04 -26.43
CA THR A 77 4.97 19.01 -27.54
C THR A 77 4.86 18.30 -28.88
N THR A 78 5.64 17.24 -29.11
CA THR A 78 5.57 16.43 -30.35
C THR A 78 4.20 15.82 -30.56
N VAL A 79 3.59 15.24 -29.51
CA VAL A 79 2.27 14.60 -29.60
C VAL A 79 1.16 15.61 -29.87
N THR A 80 1.24 16.81 -29.29
CA THR A 80 0.20 17.83 -29.42
C THR A 80 0.33 18.69 -30.66
N SER A 81 1.56 18.90 -31.16
CA SER A 81 1.85 19.89 -32.21
C SER A 81 2.04 19.28 -33.60
N SER A 82 2.42 18.01 -33.70
CA SER A 82 2.77 17.40 -35.00
C SER A 82 1.57 17.19 -35.92
N GLY A 83 0.36 17.00 -35.37
CA GLY A 83 -0.82 16.56 -36.12
C GLY A 83 -0.68 15.18 -36.78
N ALA A 84 0.48 14.54 -36.65
CA ALA A 84 0.81 13.26 -37.23
C ALA A 84 0.28 12.12 -36.34
N PRO A 85 -0.13 10.99 -36.92
CA PRO A 85 -0.48 9.81 -36.13
C PRO A 85 0.71 9.36 -35.28
N VAL A 86 0.47 9.08 -33.99
CA VAL A 86 1.50 8.54 -33.10
C VAL A 86 1.98 7.18 -33.63
N GLU A 87 3.30 7.03 -33.75
CA GLU A 87 3.95 5.82 -34.23
C GLU A 87 3.72 4.63 -33.27
N GLU A 88 3.65 3.41 -33.79
CA GLU A 88 3.35 2.22 -32.97
C GLU A 88 4.42 1.98 -31.89
N ALA A 89 5.69 2.20 -32.24
CA ALA A 89 6.84 2.05 -31.33
C ALA A 89 6.76 2.99 -30.12
N VAL A 90 6.13 4.15 -30.26
CA VAL A 90 5.92 5.11 -29.16
C VAL A 90 4.87 4.58 -28.17
N LEU A 91 3.93 3.76 -28.63
CA LEU A 91 2.85 3.19 -27.80
C LEU A 91 3.34 2.02 -26.93
N GLU A 92 4.46 1.39 -27.28
CA GLU A 92 5.02 0.28 -26.52
C GLU A 92 5.72 0.73 -25.23
N ALA A 93 6.12 2.01 -25.15
CA ALA A 93 6.79 2.55 -23.99
C ALA A 93 5.80 3.09 -22.94
N TRP A 94 5.95 2.64 -21.69
CA TRP A 94 5.27 3.27 -20.57
C TRP A 94 5.93 4.61 -20.21
N LEU A 95 5.11 5.64 -20.04
CA LEU A 95 5.56 7.00 -19.72
C LEU A 95 4.88 7.57 -18.49
N ALA A 96 5.35 8.72 -18.02
CA ALA A 96 4.71 9.45 -16.93
C ALA A 96 3.23 9.74 -17.26
N HIS A 97 2.37 9.70 -16.24
CA HIS A 97 0.91 9.68 -16.39
C HIS A 97 0.36 10.71 -17.38
N THR A 98 0.80 11.97 -17.32
CA THR A 98 0.34 13.04 -18.20
C THR A 98 0.64 12.74 -19.67
N VAL A 99 1.88 12.35 -19.98
CA VAL A 99 2.32 12.05 -21.35
C VAL A 99 1.60 10.81 -21.86
N GLN A 100 1.45 9.79 -21.01
CA GLN A 100 0.70 8.58 -21.34
C GLN A 100 -0.75 8.89 -21.74
N GLY A 101 -1.44 9.75 -20.98
CA GLY A 101 -2.83 10.13 -21.29
C GLY A 101 -2.94 10.89 -22.61
N GLN A 102 -2.01 11.80 -22.89
CA GLN A 102 -1.98 12.54 -24.16
C GLN A 102 -1.73 11.61 -25.35
N ILE A 103 -0.76 10.71 -25.26
CA ILE A 103 -0.47 9.70 -26.28
C ILE A 103 -1.68 8.80 -26.51
N ALA A 104 -2.28 8.27 -25.45
CA ALA A 104 -3.46 7.42 -25.53
C ALA A 104 -4.66 8.15 -26.14
N THR A 105 -4.84 9.44 -25.82
CA THR A 105 -5.88 10.28 -26.42
C THR A 105 -5.63 10.48 -27.91
N ALA A 106 -4.37 10.76 -28.30
CA ALA A 106 -3.98 11.02 -29.69
C ALA A 106 -4.07 9.76 -30.58
N CYS A 107 -3.72 8.57 -30.07
CA CYS A 107 -3.79 7.33 -30.84
C CYS A 107 -5.18 6.66 -30.83
N GLY A 108 -6.08 7.09 -29.95
CA GLY A 108 -7.47 6.64 -29.88
C GLY A 108 -7.57 5.12 -29.66
N LYS A 109 -8.38 4.43 -30.49
CA LYS A 109 -8.64 2.98 -30.35
C LYS A 109 -7.37 2.12 -30.44
N ARG A 110 -6.29 2.62 -31.03
CA ARG A 110 -5.02 1.89 -31.15
C ARG A 110 -4.37 1.62 -29.79
N ILE A 111 -4.68 2.38 -28.73
CA ILE A 111 -4.15 2.11 -27.40
C ILE A 111 -4.62 0.75 -26.83
N ALA A 112 -5.77 0.25 -27.28
CA ALA A 112 -6.42 -0.92 -26.69
C ALA A 112 -5.53 -2.18 -26.67
N ARG A 113 -4.69 -2.39 -27.70
CA ARG A 113 -3.74 -3.52 -27.76
C ARG A 113 -2.56 -3.39 -26.80
N HIS A 114 -2.25 -2.18 -26.34
CA HIS A 114 -1.15 -1.88 -25.42
C HIS A 114 -1.63 -1.82 -23.97
N MET A 115 -2.93 -1.62 -23.74
CA MET A 115 -3.56 -1.55 -22.42
C MET A 115 -3.17 -2.70 -21.48
N PRO A 116 -3.14 -3.98 -21.89
CA PRO A 116 -2.73 -5.09 -21.02
C PRO A 116 -1.39 -4.86 -20.31
N LYS A 117 -0.42 -4.19 -20.97
CA LYS A 117 0.92 -3.95 -20.42
C LYS A 117 0.99 -2.76 -19.47
N VAL A 118 0.09 -1.79 -19.62
CA VAL A 118 0.20 -0.46 -18.97
C VAL A 118 -0.88 -0.19 -17.93
N VAL A 119 -2.02 -0.88 -18.01
CA VAL A 119 -3.21 -0.59 -17.20
C VAL A 119 -2.97 -0.75 -15.70
N GLY A 120 -2.16 -1.73 -15.28
CA GLY A 120 -1.81 -1.93 -13.87
C GLY A 120 -1.05 -0.74 -13.29
N ALA A 121 0.04 -0.34 -13.94
CA ALA A 121 0.83 0.83 -13.54
C ALA A 121 0.02 2.14 -13.64
N TRP A 122 -0.83 2.28 -14.65
CA TRP A 122 -1.70 3.44 -14.78
C TRP A 122 -2.70 3.52 -13.64
N LEU A 123 -3.37 2.41 -13.32
CA LEU A 123 -4.34 2.37 -12.22
C LEU A 123 -3.69 2.57 -10.86
N ALA A 124 -2.48 2.05 -10.65
CA ALA A 124 -1.70 2.28 -9.43
C ALA A 124 -1.47 3.77 -9.19
N GLY A 125 -1.17 4.53 -10.25
CA GLY A 125 -1.03 5.98 -10.17
C GLY A 125 -2.22 6.71 -9.56
N LEU A 126 -3.47 6.24 -9.74
CA LEU A 126 -4.65 6.88 -9.15
C LEU A 126 -4.66 6.84 -7.62
N TYR A 127 -3.87 5.94 -7.01
CA TYR A 127 -3.80 5.70 -5.57
C TYR A 127 -2.44 6.09 -4.96
N ASP A 128 -1.60 6.82 -5.68
CA ASP A 128 -0.35 7.33 -5.13
C ASP A 128 -0.63 8.28 -3.95
N ASN A 129 0.15 8.14 -2.87
CA ASN A 129 0.05 8.99 -1.69
C ASN A 129 0.47 10.44 -1.99
N ASP A 130 1.29 10.66 -3.02
CA ASP A 130 1.56 12.00 -3.53
C ASP A 130 0.33 12.52 -4.28
N LYS A 131 -0.26 13.59 -3.76
CA LYS A 131 -1.49 14.16 -4.31
C LYS A 131 -1.29 14.70 -5.73
N SER A 132 -0.12 15.23 -6.06
CA SER A 132 0.17 15.73 -7.40
C SER A 132 0.21 14.60 -8.42
N VAL A 133 0.77 13.45 -8.05
CA VAL A 133 0.85 12.25 -8.90
C VAL A 133 -0.53 11.64 -9.10
N SER A 134 -1.29 11.44 -8.03
CA SER A 134 -2.64 10.87 -8.13
C SER A 134 -3.60 11.75 -8.93
N LEU A 135 -3.50 13.08 -8.79
CA LEU A 135 -4.29 14.01 -9.63
C LEU A 135 -3.87 13.95 -11.10
N ALA A 136 -2.56 13.88 -11.39
CA ALA A 136 -2.08 13.73 -12.77
C ALA A 136 -2.54 12.40 -13.40
N ALA A 137 -2.46 11.29 -12.66
CA ALA A 137 -2.96 9.99 -13.08
C ALA A 137 -4.48 9.99 -13.33
N GLN A 138 -5.25 10.60 -12.43
CA GLN A 138 -6.69 10.74 -12.59
C GLN A 138 -7.05 11.59 -13.81
N ALA A 139 -6.38 12.72 -14.00
CA ALA A 139 -6.63 13.60 -15.14
C ALA A 139 -6.29 12.89 -16.46
N SER A 140 -5.15 12.21 -16.51
CA SER A 140 -4.71 11.50 -17.72
C SER A 140 -5.56 10.28 -18.04
N PHE A 141 -6.03 9.56 -17.02
CA PHE A 141 -6.92 8.41 -17.22
C PHE A 141 -8.31 8.86 -17.68
N LYS A 142 -8.85 9.95 -17.09
CA LYS A 142 -10.14 10.54 -17.47
C LYS A 142 -10.14 11.18 -18.86
N SER A 143 -9.00 11.68 -19.35
CA SER A 143 -8.93 12.23 -20.71
C SER A 143 -9.18 11.15 -21.77
N VAL A 144 -8.82 9.89 -21.47
CA VAL A 144 -9.05 8.72 -22.33
C VAL A 144 -10.40 8.06 -22.05
N PHE A 145 -10.73 7.88 -20.76
CA PHE A 145 -11.91 7.17 -20.28
C PHE A 145 -12.84 8.12 -19.50
N ALA A 146 -13.56 8.97 -20.25
CA ALA A 146 -14.29 10.10 -19.68
C ALA A 146 -15.56 9.75 -18.87
N SER A 147 -16.17 8.57 -19.05
CA SER A 147 -17.42 8.20 -18.36
C SER A 147 -17.18 7.12 -17.29
N PRO A 148 -17.99 7.09 -16.21
CA PRO A 148 -17.96 6.02 -15.22
C PRO A 148 -18.09 4.62 -15.84
N GLU A 149 -18.94 4.48 -16.86
CA GLU A 149 -19.12 3.24 -17.61
C GLU A 149 -17.82 2.81 -18.32
N LYS A 150 -17.08 3.74 -18.94
CA LYS A 150 -15.78 3.42 -19.56
C LYS A 150 -14.75 3.00 -18.51
N LEU A 151 -14.71 3.66 -17.36
CA LEU A 151 -13.82 3.29 -16.26
C LEU A 151 -14.13 1.88 -15.75
N TYR A 152 -15.41 1.57 -15.55
CA TYR A 152 -15.87 0.23 -15.20
C TYR A 152 -15.45 -0.80 -16.26
N ASN A 153 -15.68 -0.49 -17.54
CA ASN A 153 -15.34 -1.38 -18.65
C ASN A 153 -13.83 -1.64 -18.77
N VAL A 154 -12.96 -0.67 -18.46
CA VAL A 154 -11.52 -0.89 -18.42
C VAL A 154 -11.14 -1.84 -17.29
N ARG A 155 -11.68 -1.64 -16.08
CA ARG A 155 -11.45 -2.55 -14.95
C ARG A 155 -11.94 -3.97 -15.26
N LYS A 156 -13.12 -4.08 -15.85
CA LYS A 156 -13.72 -5.35 -16.28
C LYS A 156 -12.86 -6.05 -17.34
N ALA A 157 -12.45 -5.31 -18.38
CA ALA A 157 -11.73 -5.89 -19.51
C ALA A 157 -10.30 -6.34 -19.18
N PHE A 158 -9.65 -5.68 -18.22
CA PHE A 158 -8.24 -5.96 -17.87
C PHE A 158 -8.05 -6.43 -16.43
N GLN A 159 -9.10 -6.92 -15.79
CA GLN A 159 -9.10 -7.35 -14.38
C GLN A 159 -7.91 -8.27 -14.07
N GLN A 160 -7.73 -9.31 -14.89
CA GLN A 160 -6.63 -10.27 -14.76
C GLN A 160 -5.25 -9.58 -14.80
N GLN A 161 -4.99 -8.75 -15.81
CA GLN A 161 -3.69 -8.10 -15.98
C GLN A 161 -3.39 -7.09 -14.86
N ILE A 162 -4.44 -6.44 -14.34
CA ILE A 162 -4.31 -5.53 -13.19
C ILE A 162 -3.94 -6.31 -11.91
N LEU A 163 -4.55 -7.48 -11.69
CA LEU A 163 -4.22 -8.37 -10.56
C LEU A 163 -2.81 -8.93 -10.70
N GLU A 164 -2.44 -9.43 -11.87
CA GLU A 164 -1.10 -9.95 -12.19
C GLU A 164 -0.01 -8.90 -11.96
N TYR A 165 -0.25 -7.66 -12.42
CA TYR A 165 0.65 -6.53 -12.15
C TYR A 165 0.84 -6.33 -10.64
N SER A 166 -0.27 -6.23 -9.90
CA SER A 166 -0.24 -5.91 -8.47
C SER A 166 0.45 -7.01 -7.67
N ARG A 167 0.17 -8.28 -8.01
CA ARG A 167 0.81 -9.45 -7.40
C ARG A 167 2.29 -9.52 -7.75
N SER A 168 2.68 -9.30 -9.00
CA SER A 168 4.08 -9.25 -9.39
C SER A 168 4.85 -8.16 -8.62
N VAL A 169 4.22 -7.00 -8.37
CA VAL A 169 4.80 -5.96 -7.52
C VAL A 169 5.02 -6.46 -6.09
N ILE A 170 3.98 -7.03 -5.49
CA ILE A 170 4.01 -7.55 -4.11
C ILE A 170 5.06 -8.66 -3.95
N ASP A 171 5.14 -9.57 -4.91
CA ASP A 171 5.96 -10.78 -4.85
C ASP A 171 7.42 -10.54 -5.23
N LYS A 172 7.69 -9.65 -6.18
CA LYS A 172 9.01 -9.58 -6.82
C LYS A 172 9.76 -8.30 -6.50
N GLU A 173 9.08 -7.22 -6.14
CA GLU A 173 9.76 -5.94 -5.91
C GLU A 173 10.29 -5.82 -4.49
N THR A 174 11.38 -5.06 -4.39
CA THR A 174 12.01 -4.57 -3.16
C THR A 174 12.49 -3.14 -3.39
N SER A 175 12.99 -2.48 -2.34
CA SER A 175 13.66 -1.17 -2.49
C SER A 175 14.84 -1.24 -3.47
N SER A 176 15.58 -2.35 -3.49
CA SER A 176 16.76 -2.57 -4.33
C SER A 176 16.44 -2.97 -5.76
N THR A 177 15.30 -3.60 -6.05
CA THR A 177 14.90 -3.86 -7.45
C THR A 177 14.40 -2.59 -8.15
N LEU A 178 13.74 -1.69 -7.41
CA LEU A 178 13.15 -0.44 -7.92
C LEU A 178 14.11 0.75 -7.94
N SER A 179 15.26 0.66 -7.28
CA SER A 179 16.21 1.77 -7.14
C SER A 179 17.66 1.28 -7.23
N ASP A 180 18.48 2.01 -8.00
CA ASP A 180 19.93 1.82 -8.00
C ASP A 180 20.51 2.44 -6.72
N GLU A 181 20.91 1.58 -5.77
CA GLU A 181 21.51 1.96 -4.49
C GLU A 181 22.80 2.78 -4.62
N ARG A 182 23.44 2.76 -5.80
CA ARG A 182 24.64 3.58 -6.06
C ARG A 182 24.31 5.07 -6.18
N ASN A 183 23.06 5.41 -6.51
CA ASN A 183 22.64 6.79 -6.75
C ASN A 183 21.35 7.18 -6.01
N THR A 184 20.80 6.30 -5.18
CA THR A 184 19.56 6.53 -4.44
C THR A 184 19.84 6.31 -2.96
N SER A 185 19.44 7.25 -2.10
CA SER A 185 19.58 7.05 -0.66
C SER A 185 18.69 5.88 -0.20
N PRO A 186 19.04 5.17 0.89
CA PRO A 186 18.19 4.12 1.44
C PRO A 186 16.76 4.60 1.72
N ASP A 187 16.62 5.79 2.31
CA ASP A 187 15.32 6.39 2.65
C ASP A 187 14.48 6.67 1.40
N ASP A 188 15.08 7.20 0.33
CA ASP A 188 14.38 7.44 -0.94
C ASP A 188 13.98 6.14 -1.64
N ALA A 189 14.85 5.12 -1.56
CA ALA A 189 14.58 3.80 -2.14
C ALA A 189 13.43 3.09 -1.41
N GLU A 190 13.42 3.13 -0.08
CA GLU A 190 12.33 2.62 0.75
C GLU A 190 11.04 3.41 0.53
N GLY A 191 11.11 4.75 0.50
CA GLY A 191 9.97 5.61 0.22
C GLY A 191 9.32 5.30 -1.15
N LYS A 192 10.13 5.04 -2.18
CA LYS A 192 9.62 4.59 -3.49
C LYS A 192 8.94 3.23 -3.39
N TYR A 193 9.58 2.26 -2.74
CA TYR A 193 9.00 0.92 -2.56
C TYR A 193 7.65 0.97 -1.84
N ASN A 194 7.56 1.74 -0.75
CA ASN A 194 6.33 1.90 0.04
C ASN A 194 5.19 2.47 -0.80
N ARG A 195 5.46 3.49 -1.62
CA ARG A 195 4.47 4.08 -2.55
C ARG A 195 3.99 3.08 -3.58
N VAL A 196 4.89 2.30 -4.17
CA VAL A 196 4.57 1.29 -5.18
C VAL A 196 3.73 0.15 -4.59
N ILE A 197 4.08 -0.34 -3.41
CA ILE A 197 3.33 -1.39 -2.70
C ILE A 197 1.95 -0.89 -2.28
N ALA A 198 1.86 0.26 -1.60
CA ALA A 198 0.59 0.81 -1.14
C ALA A 198 -0.40 1.04 -2.31
N SER A 199 0.09 1.58 -3.41
CA SER A 199 -0.71 1.82 -4.62
C SER A 199 -1.20 0.51 -5.25
N SER A 200 -0.34 -0.52 -5.31
CA SER A 200 -0.71 -1.83 -5.87
C SER A 200 -1.75 -2.55 -5.03
N ILE A 201 -1.64 -2.51 -3.70
CA ILE A 201 -2.66 -3.02 -2.78
C ILE A 201 -3.99 -2.27 -2.96
N ALA A 202 -3.94 -0.94 -3.10
CA ALA A 202 -5.13 -0.12 -3.31
C ALA A 202 -5.82 -0.40 -4.66
N VAL A 203 -5.06 -0.75 -5.70
CA VAL A 203 -5.61 -1.17 -6.99
C VAL A 203 -6.43 -2.45 -6.86
N ILE A 204 -5.93 -3.46 -6.15
CA ILE A 204 -6.69 -4.70 -5.88
C ILE A 204 -7.98 -4.37 -5.13
N ALA A 205 -7.91 -3.56 -4.08
CA ALA A 205 -9.09 -3.13 -3.32
C ALA A 205 -10.10 -2.39 -4.20
N SER A 206 -9.62 -1.63 -5.18
CA SER A 206 -10.50 -0.91 -6.11
C SER A 206 -11.20 -1.82 -7.12
N LEU A 207 -10.57 -2.91 -7.58
CA LEU A 207 -11.27 -3.89 -8.42
C LEU A 207 -12.44 -4.51 -7.66
N LEU A 208 -12.20 -4.98 -6.43
CA LEU A 208 -13.22 -5.56 -5.55
C LEU A 208 -14.36 -4.58 -5.23
N THR A 209 -14.04 -3.29 -5.09
CA THR A 209 -15.03 -2.26 -4.77
C THR A 209 -15.92 -1.94 -5.96
N GLU A 210 -15.32 -1.74 -7.14
CA GLU A 210 -15.97 -1.16 -8.31
C GLU A 210 -16.65 -2.21 -9.20
N LEU A 211 -16.16 -3.45 -9.24
CA LEU A 211 -16.74 -4.51 -10.07
C LEU A 211 -17.91 -5.21 -9.37
N SER A 212 -18.89 -5.65 -10.17
CA SER A 212 -19.99 -6.47 -9.67
C SER A 212 -19.52 -7.89 -9.30
N ALA A 213 -20.28 -8.57 -8.44
CA ALA A 213 -19.97 -9.95 -8.04
C ALA A 213 -19.85 -10.91 -9.25
N GLU A 214 -20.68 -10.71 -10.30
CA GLU A 214 -20.62 -11.50 -11.53
C GLU A 214 -19.28 -11.32 -12.27
N GLU A 215 -18.75 -10.10 -12.33
CA GLU A 215 -17.46 -9.84 -12.98
C GLU A 215 -16.28 -10.29 -12.13
N LEU A 216 -16.37 -10.15 -10.80
CA LEU A 216 -15.35 -10.66 -9.88
C LEU A 216 -15.22 -12.19 -9.96
N ALA A 217 -16.34 -12.90 -10.10
CA ALA A 217 -16.37 -14.36 -10.20
C ALA A 217 -15.60 -14.91 -11.42
N LYS A 218 -15.40 -14.10 -12.47
CA LYS A 218 -14.62 -14.49 -13.66
C LYS A 218 -13.13 -14.63 -13.37
N GLU A 219 -12.64 -13.93 -12.35
CA GLU A 219 -11.24 -13.94 -11.89
C GLU A 219 -11.14 -14.48 -10.46
N GLN A 220 -12.06 -15.35 -10.06
CA GLN A 220 -12.17 -15.84 -8.68
C GLN A 220 -10.88 -16.48 -8.18
N SER A 221 -10.23 -17.32 -9.01
CA SER A 221 -8.96 -17.95 -8.67
C SER A 221 -7.87 -16.92 -8.37
N SER A 222 -7.80 -15.83 -9.14
CA SER A 222 -6.84 -14.75 -8.92
C SER A 222 -7.05 -14.03 -7.60
N TYR A 223 -8.30 -13.84 -7.17
CA TYR A 223 -8.62 -13.25 -5.86
C TYR A 223 -8.34 -14.21 -4.70
N GLU A 224 -8.62 -15.50 -4.89
CA GLU A 224 -8.29 -16.54 -3.91
C GLU A 224 -6.78 -16.67 -3.72
N GLU A 225 -6.01 -16.66 -4.80
CA GLU A 225 -4.55 -16.65 -4.74
C GLU A 225 -4.01 -15.41 -4.00
N ALA A 226 -4.60 -14.24 -4.23
CA ALA A 226 -4.25 -13.04 -3.46
C ALA A 226 -4.61 -13.17 -1.97
N MET A 227 -5.74 -13.80 -1.62
CA MET A 227 -6.10 -14.06 -0.22
C MET A 227 -5.18 -15.07 0.47
N GLN A 228 -4.67 -16.05 -0.27
CA GLN A 228 -3.79 -17.10 0.24
C GLN A 228 -2.35 -16.62 0.43
N ASP A 229 -1.94 -15.55 -0.26
CA ASP A 229 -0.60 -15.00 -0.12
C ASP A 229 -0.35 -14.41 1.27
N SER A 230 0.48 -15.09 2.07
CA SER A 230 0.85 -14.65 3.40
C SER A 230 1.68 -13.36 3.39
N ARG A 231 2.47 -13.12 2.34
CA ARG A 231 3.31 -11.92 2.21
C ARG A 231 2.47 -10.66 2.10
N LEU A 232 1.35 -10.73 1.38
CA LEU A 232 0.38 -9.64 1.34
C LEU A 232 -0.09 -9.24 2.76
N TRP A 233 -0.32 -10.21 3.65
CA TRP A 233 -0.84 -9.94 4.99
C TRP A 233 0.23 -9.53 6.00
N ASP A 234 1.50 -9.84 5.76
CA ASP A 234 2.63 -9.32 6.56
C ASP A 234 2.69 -7.78 6.53
N PHE A 235 2.11 -7.16 5.49
CA PHE A 235 1.98 -5.71 5.42
C PHE A 235 1.11 -5.09 6.52
N SER A 236 0.30 -5.87 7.24
CA SER A 236 -0.51 -5.40 8.38
C SER A 236 0.32 -4.88 9.56
N SER A 237 1.58 -5.31 9.64
CA SER A 237 2.55 -4.88 10.66
C SER A 237 3.80 -4.21 10.05
N TYR A 238 3.71 -3.73 8.81
CA TYR A 238 4.83 -3.11 8.11
C TYR A 238 5.22 -1.76 8.72
N ASN A 239 6.43 -1.26 8.43
CA ASN A 239 6.92 -0.01 9.02
C ASN A 239 6.20 1.24 8.46
N ASP A 240 5.83 1.22 7.18
CA ASP A 240 5.18 2.36 6.52
C ASP A 240 3.66 2.43 6.79
N PRO A 241 3.14 3.57 7.27
CA PRO A 241 1.72 3.71 7.61
C PRO A 241 0.81 3.70 6.38
N ALA A 242 1.27 4.15 5.21
CA ALA A 242 0.42 4.14 4.01
C ALA A 242 0.21 2.71 3.48
N VAL A 243 1.26 1.89 3.54
CA VAL A 243 1.16 0.44 3.27
C VAL A 243 0.19 -0.23 4.24
N ARG A 244 0.29 0.04 5.55
CA ARG A 244 -0.64 -0.50 6.56
C ARG A 244 -2.10 -0.07 6.30
N ARG A 245 -2.35 1.21 6.02
CA ARG A 245 -3.71 1.68 5.68
C ARG A 245 -4.28 0.99 4.44
N ALA A 246 -3.47 0.78 3.40
CA ALA A 246 -3.88 0.10 2.19
C ALA A 246 -4.30 -1.36 2.46
N ILE A 247 -3.51 -2.11 3.23
CA ILE A 247 -3.82 -3.52 3.52
C ILE A 247 -5.04 -3.69 4.45
N HIS A 248 -5.22 -2.78 5.42
CA HIS A 248 -6.41 -2.77 6.27
C HIS A 248 -7.68 -2.53 5.45
N ARG A 249 -7.64 -1.57 4.53
CA ARG A 249 -8.74 -1.32 3.60
C ARG A 249 -8.99 -2.51 2.69
N LEU A 250 -7.94 -3.17 2.20
CA LEU A 250 -8.07 -4.36 1.36
C LEU A 250 -8.77 -5.50 2.11
N LEU A 251 -8.36 -5.82 3.34
CA LEU A 251 -9.02 -6.87 4.13
C LEU A 251 -10.51 -6.57 4.35
N ARG A 252 -10.86 -5.33 4.71
CA ARG A 252 -12.27 -4.93 4.86
C ARG A 252 -13.05 -5.11 3.56
N THR A 253 -12.41 -4.86 2.42
CA THR A 253 -13.03 -5.03 1.11
C THR A 253 -13.25 -6.51 0.78
N PHE A 254 -12.27 -7.39 1.07
CA PHE A 254 -12.43 -8.84 0.94
C PHE A 254 -13.56 -9.37 1.82
N MET A 255 -13.63 -8.99 3.09
CA MET A 255 -14.73 -9.36 3.99
C MET A 255 -16.11 -8.96 3.43
N ALA A 256 -16.19 -7.82 2.73
CA ALA A 256 -17.43 -7.34 2.16
C ALA A 256 -17.81 -7.99 0.81
N LYS A 257 -16.81 -8.34 -0.02
CA LYS A 257 -17.01 -8.67 -1.44
C LYS A 257 -16.68 -10.11 -1.81
N GLN A 258 -15.89 -10.79 -1.00
CA GLN A 258 -15.29 -12.11 -1.28
C GLN A 258 -15.30 -12.97 -0.01
N ARG A 259 -16.51 -13.22 0.52
CA ARG A 259 -16.71 -13.87 1.84
C ARG A 259 -16.13 -15.28 1.89
N ASP A 260 -16.36 -16.10 0.87
CA ASP A 260 -15.92 -17.49 0.87
C ASP A 260 -14.38 -17.60 0.84
N ALA A 261 -13.74 -16.78 0.00
CA ALA A 261 -12.28 -16.66 -0.03
C ALA A 261 -11.72 -16.16 1.32
N PHE A 262 -12.39 -15.19 1.96
CA PHE A 262 -12.02 -14.72 3.29
C PHE A 262 -12.15 -15.80 4.37
N SER A 263 -13.31 -16.47 4.45
CA SER A 263 -13.58 -17.55 5.41
C SER A 263 -12.61 -18.72 5.28
N SER A 264 -12.14 -19.01 4.06
CA SER A 264 -11.17 -20.08 3.81
C SER A 264 -9.75 -19.76 4.29
N ASN A 265 -9.46 -18.49 4.61
CA ASN A 265 -8.11 -18.01 4.94
C ASN A 265 -7.99 -17.44 6.36
N LEU A 266 -8.96 -17.72 7.24
CA LEU A 266 -8.98 -17.19 8.62
C LEU A 266 -7.72 -17.48 9.45
N PRO A 267 -7.03 -18.64 9.35
CA PRO A 267 -5.77 -18.86 10.05
C PRO A 267 -4.66 -17.88 9.65
N THR A 268 -4.53 -17.57 8.35
CA THR A 268 -3.57 -16.60 7.83
C THR A 268 -3.90 -15.20 8.33
N ILE A 269 -5.18 -14.82 8.29
CA ILE A 269 -5.64 -13.51 8.78
C ILE A 269 -5.46 -13.38 10.29
N SER A 270 -5.80 -14.41 11.07
CA SER A 270 -5.62 -14.41 12.52
C SER A 270 -4.15 -14.23 12.91
N LYS A 271 -3.24 -14.97 12.25
CA LYS A 271 -1.81 -14.79 12.45
C LYS A 271 -1.35 -13.36 12.15
N ALA A 272 -1.71 -12.83 10.97
CA ALA A 272 -1.29 -11.49 10.55
C ALA A 272 -1.84 -10.39 11.48
N TYR A 273 -3.15 -10.39 11.77
CA TYR A 273 -3.78 -9.31 12.50
C TYR A 273 -3.66 -9.45 14.02
N LEU A 274 -3.82 -10.66 14.57
CA LEU A 274 -3.87 -10.87 16.01
C LEU A 274 -2.51 -11.26 16.61
N ALA A 275 -1.74 -12.12 15.93
CA ALA A 275 -0.44 -12.52 16.46
C ALA A 275 0.66 -11.49 16.19
N ASN A 276 0.61 -10.82 15.03
CA ASN A 276 1.63 -9.86 14.60
C ASN A 276 1.17 -8.40 14.80
N ALA A 277 0.12 -7.96 14.11
CA ALA A 277 -0.24 -6.54 14.05
C ALA A 277 -0.74 -5.93 15.38
N LEU A 278 -1.41 -6.71 16.25
CA LEU A 278 -1.74 -6.25 17.61
C LEU A 278 -0.49 -5.88 18.43
N ASN A 279 0.66 -6.48 18.14
CA ASN A 279 1.92 -6.18 18.83
C ASN A 279 2.82 -5.20 18.06
N SER A 280 2.46 -4.81 16.84
CA SER A 280 3.25 -3.88 16.04
C SER A 280 2.89 -2.42 16.35
N ASP A 281 3.76 -1.51 15.90
CA ASP A 281 3.42 -0.09 15.83
C ASP A 281 2.37 0.13 14.74
N GLN A 282 1.34 0.91 15.08
CA GLN A 282 0.25 1.30 14.19
C GLN A 282 0.14 2.83 14.10
N THR A 283 1.18 3.58 14.47
CA THR A 283 1.23 5.04 14.35
C THR A 283 0.93 5.48 12.91
N GLY A 284 -0.14 6.26 12.72
CA GLY A 284 -0.61 6.67 11.40
C GLY A 284 -1.52 5.67 10.66
N SER A 285 -1.88 4.54 11.27
CA SER A 285 -2.85 3.55 10.75
C SER A 285 -3.75 2.93 11.83
N ALA A 286 -3.61 3.35 13.10
CA ALA A 286 -4.29 2.73 14.24
C ALA A 286 -5.81 2.79 14.16
N TYR A 287 -6.36 3.87 13.57
CA TYR A 287 -7.79 3.97 13.33
C TYR A 287 -8.27 2.92 12.32
N GLU A 288 -7.66 2.85 11.13
CA GLU A 288 -8.03 1.87 10.11
C GLU A 288 -7.78 0.44 10.58
N PHE A 289 -6.75 0.21 11.38
CA PHE A 289 -6.48 -1.07 12.02
C PHE A 289 -7.61 -1.43 13.00
N SER A 290 -7.99 -0.52 13.90
CA SER A 290 -9.09 -0.72 14.84
C SER A 290 -10.44 -0.95 14.15
N GLU A 291 -10.74 -0.23 13.07
CA GLU A 291 -11.93 -0.48 12.24
C GLU A 291 -11.92 -1.89 11.64
N THR A 292 -10.75 -2.34 11.18
CA THR A 292 -10.59 -3.68 10.63
C THR A 292 -10.77 -4.74 11.69
N LEU A 293 -10.22 -4.54 12.90
CA LEU A 293 -10.43 -5.44 14.03
C LEU A 293 -11.92 -5.51 14.42
N VAL A 294 -12.63 -4.38 14.49
CA VAL A 294 -14.08 -4.39 14.74
C VAL A 294 -14.81 -5.25 13.71
N ALA A 295 -14.53 -5.05 12.42
CA ALA A 295 -15.17 -5.82 11.36
C ALA A 295 -14.80 -7.32 11.43
N LEU A 296 -13.52 -7.63 11.63
CA LEU A 296 -13.01 -8.98 11.73
C LEU A 296 -13.63 -9.74 12.92
N THR A 297 -13.68 -9.13 14.10
CA THR A 297 -14.30 -9.70 15.30
C THR A 297 -15.78 -9.98 15.09
N LYS A 298 -16.52 -9.07 14.45
CA LYS A 298 -17.97 -9.23 14.24
C LYS A 298 -18.31 -10.27 13.17
N ILE A 299 -17.53 -10.34 12.10
CA ILE A 299 -17.81 -11.23 10.96
C ILE A 299 -17.32 -12.65 11.25
N SER A 300 -16.18 -12.80 11.94
CA SER A 300 -15.61 -14.12 12.24
C SER A 300 -14.96 -14.15 13.62
N PRO A 301 -15.75 -14.22 14.71
CA PRO A 301 -15.23 -14.28 16.08
C PRO A 301 -14.21 -15.41 16.30
N ALA A 302 -14.36 -16.51 15.55
CA ALA A 302 -13.44 -17.65 15.43
C ALA A 302 -11.95 -17.28 15.25
N VAL A 303 -11.65 -16.11 14.66
CA VAL A 303 -10.26 -15.64 14.49
C VAL A 303 -9.52 -15.47 15.80
N TRP A 304 -10.24 -15.17 16.89
CA TRP A 304 -9.66 -14.98 18.22
C TRP A 304 -9.48 -16.28 18.99
N THR A 305 -10.13 -17.37 18.56
CA THR A 305 -10.19 -18.65 19.27
C THR A 305 -9.56 -19.75 18.42
N GLU A 306 -10.38 -20.50 17.69
CA GLU A 306 -10.02 -21.68 16.90
C GLU A 306 -8.94 -21.44 15.84
N HIS A 307 -8.87 -20.24 15.26
CA HIS A 307 -7.84 -19.90 14.26
C HIS A 307 -6.62 -19.20 14.84
N TYR A 308 -6.63 -18.83 16.13
CA TYR A 308 -5.50 -18.18 16.76
C TYR A 308 -4.45 -19.20 17.20
N THR A 309 -3.35 -19.26 16.45
CA THR A 309 -2.22 -20.15 16.77
C THR A 309 -0.96 -19.34 17.03
N SER A 310 -0.69 -19.05 18.31
CA SER A 310 0.56 -18.41 18.75
C SER A 310 0.97 -18.87 20.15
N LYS A 311 2.28 -18.81 20.46
CA LYS A 311 2.79 -19.06 21.81
C LYS A 311 2.37 -17.99 22.81
N THR A 312 2.15 -16.77 22.33
CA THR A 312 1.69 -15.66 23.18
C THR A 312 0.17 -15.67 23.19
N PRO A 313 -0.50 -15.62 24.36
CA PRO A 313 -1.96 -15.52 24.41
C PRO A 313 -2.48 -14.27 23.68
N VAL A 314 -3.60 -14.41 22.96
CA VAL A 314 -4.22 -13.30 22.23
C VAL A 314 -4.63 -12.16 23.16
N THR A 315 -5.06 -12.47 24.38
CA THR A 315 -5.41 -11.49 25.42
C THR A 315 -4.22 -10.60 25.77
N ARG A 316 -3.00 -11.16 25.84
CA ARG A 316 -1.77 -10.38 26.04
C ARG A 316 -1.47 -9.46 24.85
N ARG A 317 -1.68 -9.94 23.62
CA ARG A 317 -1.51 -9.11 22.40
C ARG A 317 -2.50 -7.95 22.39
N LEU A 318 -3.75 -8.21 22.73
CA LEU A 318 -4.79 -7.19 22.83
C LEU A 318 -4.44 -6.13 23.90
N ARG A 319 -4.00 -6.55 25.09
CA ARG A 319 -3.54 -5.60 26.12
C ARG A 319 -2.37 -4.74 25.67
N GLN A 320 -1.41 -5.31 24.92
CA GLN A 320 -0.29 -4.54 24.34
C GLN A 320 -0.77 -3.48 23.35
N PHE A 321 -1.76 -3.80 22.52
CA PHE A 321 -2.39 -2.85 21.61
C PHE A 321 -3.09 -1.72 22.37
N LEU A 322 -3.96 -2.06 23.34
CA LEU A 322 -4.72 -1.09 24.14
C LEU A 322 -3.80 -0.12 24.90
N LYS A 323 -2.66 -0.62 25.39
CA LYS A 323 -1.65 0.19 26.10
C LYS A 323 -1.05 1.31 25.25
N ARG A 324 -1.07 1.20 23.93
CA ARG A 324 -0.50 2.22 23.02
C ARG A 324 -1.46 3.37 22.73
N GLY A 325 -2.71 3.28 23.14
CA GLY A 325 -3.73 4.30 22.85
C GLY A 325 -3.97 4.49 21.36
N SER A 326 -4.43 5.68 20.98
CA SER A 326 -4.80 5.99 19.60
C SER A 326 -3.60 6.09 18.64
N GLN A 327 -2.37 6.16 19.17
CA GLN A 327 -1.14 6.32 18.38
C GLN A 327 -1.24 7.52 17.40
N GLY A 328 -1.76 8.64 17.90
CA GLY A 328 -2.01 9.86 17.13
C GLY A 328 -3.27 9.82 16.25
N GLY A 329 -4.06 8.76 16.32
CA GLY A 329 -5.32 8.61 15.61
C GLY A 329 -6.45 9.53 16.12
N PRO A 330 -7.55 9.64 15.36
CA PRO A 330 -8.71 10.43 15.74
C PRO A 330 -9.51 9.78 16.88
N ARG A 331 -10.41 10.54 17.49
CA ARG A 331 -11.22 10.11 18.65
C ARG A 331 -12.04 8.84 18.38
N GLU A 332 -12.43 8.60 17.14
CA GLU A 332 -13.21 7.43 16.70
C GLU A 332 -12.45 6.11 16.91
N TYR A 333 -11.12 6.14 17.09
CA TYR A 333 -10.34 5.00 17.56
C TYR A 333 -10.89 4.44 18.89
N TRP A 334 -11.22 5.31 19.84
CA TRP A 334 -11.71 4.89 21.16
C TRP A 334 -13.11 4.28 21.09
N GLU A 335 -13.95 4.75 20.17
CA GLU A 335 -15.22 4.08 19.89
C GLU A 335 -15.00 2.66 19.35
N ASN A 336 -13.97 2.47 18.51
CA ASN A 336 -13.61 1.14 18.02
C ASN A 336 -13.06 0.26 19.14
N VAL A 337 -12.33 0.79 20.11
CA VAL A 337 -11.93 0.03 21.32
C VAL A 337 -13.15 -0.52 22.03
N THR A 338 -14.18 0.30 22.30
CA THR A 338 -15.43 -0.19 22.90
C THR A 338 -16.08 -1.27 22.04
N LYS A 339 -16.18 -1.06 20.72
CA LYS A 339 -16.78 -2.03 19.78
C LYS A 339 -16.01 -3.35 19.75
N ILE A 340 -14.67 -3.33 19.79
CA ILE A 340 -13.84 -4.54 19.85
C ILE A 340 -14.16 -5.28 21.15
N MET A 341 -13.99 -4.62 22.30
CA MET A 341 -14.14 -5.25 23.61
C MET A 341 -15.53 -5.86 23.83
N THR A 342 -16.58 -5.17 23.37
CA THR A 342 -17.98 -5.64 23.51
C THR A 342 -18.38 -6.70 22.47
N SER A 343 -17.55 -6.97 21.47
CA SER A 343 -17.81 -7.99 20.44
C SER A 343 -16.92 -9.23 20.57
N LEU A 344 -15.99 -9.26 21.53
CA LEU A 344 -15.09 -10.39 21.72
C LEU A 344 -15.86 -11.66 22.11
N PRO A 345 -15.41 -12.86 21.67
CA PRO A 345 -15.91 -14.12 22.19
C PRO A 345 -15.72 -14.23 23.72
N ASN A 346 -16.63 -14.94 24.38
CA ASN A 346 -16.58 -15.15 25.83
C ASN A 346 -15.27 -15.83 26.28
N GLU A 347 -14.70 -16.68 25.44
CA GLU A 347 -13.43 -17.40 25.68
C GLU A 347 -12.22 -16.47 25.74
N VAL A 348 -12.35 -15.24 25.23
CA VAL A 348 -11.28 -14.23 25.17
C VAL A 348 -11.51 -13.12 26.20
N LEU A 349 -12.76 -12.96 26.65
CA LEU A 349 -13.12 -11.99 27.68
C LEU A 349 -12.47 -12.38 29.03
N PRO A 350 -12.10 -11.37 29.85
CA PRO A 350 -11.64 -11.61 31.21
C PRO A 350 -12.61 -12.51 31.99
N SER A 351 -12.05 -13.51 32.66
CA SER A 351 -12.82 -14.49 33.43
C SER A 351 -13.07 -14.07 34.88
N ASP A 352 -12.26 -13.13 35.38
CA ASP A 352 -12.36 -12.60 36.75
C ASP A 352 -12.02 -11.10 36.82
N SER A 353 -12.24 -10.52 38.01
CA SER A 353 -11.93 -9.12 38.30
C SER A 353 -10.45 -8.74 38.11
N ALA A 354 -9.50 -9.66 38.33
CA ALA A 354 -8.07 -9.37 38.21
C ALA A 354 -7.65 -9.22 36.74
N GLU A 355 -8.10 -10.14 35.87
CA GLU A 355 -7.88 -10.05 34.43
C GLU A 355 -8.55 -8.79 33.82
N ALA A 356 -9.74 -8.44 34.31
CA ALA A 356 -10.42 -7.21 33.90
C ALA A 356 -9.63 -5.96 34.31
N THR A 357 -9.09 -5.94 35.54
CA THR A 357 -8.19 -4.88 36.01
C THR A 357 -6.95 -4.73 35.11
N GLU A 358 -6.34 -5.82 34.62
CA GLU A 358 -5.22 -5.74 33.68
C GLU A 358 -5.62 -5.09 32.34
N VAL A 359 -6.81 -5.41 31.81
CA VAL A 359 -7.33 -4.80 30.57
C VAL A 359 -7.61 -3.32 30.77
N LEU A 360 -8.28 -2.94 31.85
CA LEU A 360 -8.60 -1.55 32.16
C LEU A 360 -7.34 -0.72 32.42
N ASN A 361 -6.33 -1.29 33.08
CA ASN A 361 -5.03 -0.63 33.24
C ASN A 361 -4.30 -0.42 31.91
N ALA A 362 -4.41 -1.36 30.96
CA ALA A 362 -3.87 -1.17 29.61
C ALA A 362 -4.59 -0.02 28.89
N ILE A 363 -5.92 0.03 28.91
CA ILE A 363 -6.69 1.14 28.33
C ILE A 363 -6.28 2.47 28.98
N ARG A 364 -6.28 2.54 30.32
CA ARG A 364 -5.88 3.74 31.07
C ARG A 364 -4.46 4.19 30.70
N SER A 365 -3.52 3.26 30.54
CA SER A 365 -2.15 3.56 30.11
C SER A 365 -2.12 4.23 28.73
N GLY A 366 -2.99 3.80 27.80
CA GLY A 366 -3.17 4.45 26.51
C GLY A 366 -3.74 5.87 26.65
N ILE A 367 -4.74 6.05 27.50
CA ILE A 367 -5.39 7.36 27.74
C ILE A 367 -4.42 8.38 28.32
N ILE A 368 -3.63 7.99 29.32
CA ILE A 368 -2.69 8.89 30.01
C ILE A 368 -1.33 9.01 29.31
N SER A 369 -1.16 8.36 28.16
CA SER A 369 0.06 8.47 27.35
C SER A 369 0.31 9.93 26.97
N LYS A 370 1.58 10.32 26.94
CA LYS A 370 1.97 11.68 26.51
C LYS A 370 1.65 11.93 25.03
N ASP A 371 1.54 10.87 24.25
CA ASP A 371 1.28 10.92 22.81
C ASP A 371 -0.22 10.91 22.47
N GLU A 372 -1.10 10.72 23.46
CA GLU A 372 -2.55 10.71 23.23
C GLU A 372 -3.06 12.14 22.99
N PRO A 373 -3.75 12.41 21.86
CA PRO A 373 -4.27 13.74 21.57
C PRO A 373 -5.27 14.22 22.64
N ARG A 374 -5.08 15.44 23.16
CA ARG A 374 -5.98 16.02 24.19
C ARG A 374 -7.46 16.06 23.76
N MET A 375 -7.71 16.25 22.46
CA MET A 375 -9.07 16.25 21.91
C MET A 375 -9.77 14.88 21.98
N ASN A 376 -9.02 13.79 22.15
CA ASN A 376 -9.57 12.45 22.25
C ASN A 376 -10.01 12.06 23.67
N ILE A 377 -9.54 12.78 24.70
CA ILE A 377 -9.67 12.37 26.11
C ILE A 377 -11.12 12.10 26.53
N SER A 378 -12.07 12.92 26.08
CA SER A 378 -13.49 12.69 26.37
C SER A 378 -13.97 11.35 25.78
N ALA A 379 -13.70 11.10 24.49
CA ALA A 379 -14.06 9.83 23.85
C ALA A 379 -13.33 8.63 24.49
N ALA A 380 -12.09 8.84 24.91
CA ALA A 380 -11.25 7.83 25.54
C ALA A 380 -11.81 7.38 26.90
N TYR A 381 -12.19 8.32 27.76
CA TYR A 381 -12.84 7.98 29.04
C TYR A 381 -14.26 7.44 28.85
N THR A 382 -15.02 7.93 27.86
CA THR A 382 -16.30 7.30 27.49
C THR A 382 -16.09 5.83 27.11
N ALA A 383 -15.07 5.54 26.30
CA ALA A 383 -14.74 4.17 25.94
C ALA A 383 -14.32 3.34 27.15
N TYR A 384 -13.49 3.90 28.05
CA TYR A 384 -13.09 3.25 29.30
C TYR A 384 -14.30 2.85 30.14
N PHE A 385 -15.23 3.77 30.42
CA PHE A 385 -16.41 3.47 31.24
C PHE A 385 -17.34 2.45 30.57
N ASN A 386 -17.54 2.56 29.25
CA ASN A 386 -18.34 1.58 28.51
C ASN A 386 -17.72 0.18 28.55
N VAL A 387 -16.39 0.08 28.41
CA VAL A 387 -15.69 -1.20 28.53
C VAL A 387 -15.78 -1.74 29.95
N THR A 388 -15.57 -0.90 30.97
CA THR A 388 -15.71 -1.32 32.37
C THR A 388 -17.10 -1.87 32.66
N ALA A 389 -18.15 -1.18 32.23
CA ALA A 389 -19.53 -1.61 32.42
C ALA A 389 -19.83 -2.95 31.69
N ALA A 390 -19.32 -3.12 30.48
CA ALA A 390 -19.49 -4.35 29.71
C ALA A 390 -18.77 -5.54 30.36
N LEU A 391 -17.54 -5.34 30.85
CA LEU A 391 -16.78 -6.38 31.54
C LEU A 391 -17.43 -6.74 32.89
N SER A 392 -17.84 -5.74 33.67
CA SER A 392 -18.43 -5.97 34.99
C SER A 392 -19.74 -6.74 34.93
N ALA A 393 -20.55 -6.55 33.86
CA ALA A 393 -21.86 -7.19 33.73
C ALA A 393 -21.82 -8.73 33.77
N GLY A 394 -20.67 -9.35 33.45
CA GLY A 394 -20.48 -10.79 33.50
C GLY A 394 -20.06 -11.34 34.87
N PHE A 395 -19.73 -10.48 35.84
CA PHE A 395 -19.17 -10.89 37.14
C PHE A 395 -20.23 -10.94 38.25
N SER A 396 -19.87 -11.61 39.36
CA SER A 396 -20.67 -11.59 40.59
C SER A 396 -20.77 -10.18 41.20
N GLU A 397 -21.80 -9.89 42.00
CA GLU A 397 -21.95 -8.56 42.64
C GLU A 397 -20.71 -8.15 43.46
N GLU A 398 -20.10 -9.10 44.16
CA GLU A 398 -18.88 -8.86 44.95
C GLU A 398 -17.70 -8.44 44.05
N GLU A 399 -17.49 -9.14 42.94
CA GLU A 399 -16.42 -8.82 41.97
C GLU A 399 -16.70 -7.53 41.21
N GLN A 400 -17.97 -7.25 40.89
CA GLN A 400 -18.38 -5.97 40.32
C GLN A 400 -18.02 -4.82 41.26
N HIS A 401 -18.40 -4.91 42.53
CA HIS A 401 -18.08 -3.90 43.54
C HIS A 401 -16.58 -3.69 43.68
N LYS A 402 -15.81 -4.79 43.74
CA LYS A 402 -14.35 -4.74 43.80
C LYS A 402 -13.75 -4.02 42.60
N LEU A 403 -14.16 -4.40 41.38
CA LEU A 403 -13.65 -3.81 40.15
C LEU A 403 -13.99 -2.32 40.05
N LEU A 404 -15.22 -1.92 40.37
CA LEU A 404 -15.66 -0.53 40.32
C LEU A 404 -14.97 0.34 41.39
N ALA A 405 -14.79 -0.19 42.60
CA ALA A 405 -14.07 0.51 43.67
C ALA A 405 -12.60 0.75 43.29
N GLU A 406 -11.95 -0.21 42.63
CA GLU A 406 -10.54 -0.10 42.22
C GLU A 406 -10.37 0.77 40.96
N MET A 407 -11.20 0.58 39.95
CA MET A 407 -10.95 1.10 38.60
C MET A 407 -11.80 2.31 38.20
N VAL A 408 -12.90 2.59 38.89
CA VAL A 408 -13.82 3.70 38.55
C VAL A 408 -13.82 4.78 39.62
N LEU A 409 -14.00 4.41 40.89
CA LEU A 409 -14.13 5.38 41.99
C LEU A 409 -12.97 6.40 42.06
N PRO A 410 -11.69 6.01 41.88
CA PRO A 410 -10.59 6.98 41.92
C PRO A 410 -10.62 8.02 40.79
N LEU A 411 -11.35 7.78 39.70
CA LEU A 411 -11.46 8.71 38.57
C LEU A 411 -12.60 9.72 38.74
N VAL A 412 -13.63 9.36 39.51
CA VAL A 412 -14.81 10.21 39.77
C VAL A 412 -14.59 11.12 40.98
N LEU A 413 -13.70 10.72 41.90
CA LEU A 413 -13.33 11.49 43.10
C LEU A 413 -12.20 12.51 42.87
N GLN A 414 -11.64 12.58 41.65
CA GLN A 414 -10.65 13.57 41.23
C GLN A 414 -11.34 14.76 40.57
#